data_AF-A0A8E2E2K8-F1
#
_entry.id   AF-A0A8E2E2K8-F1
#
_cell.length_a   1.000
_cell.length_b   1.000
_cell.length_c   1.000
_cell.angle_alpha   90.00
_cell.angle_beta   90.00
_cell.angle_gamma   90.00
#
_symmetry.space_group_name_H-M   'P 1'
#
loop_
_entity.id
_entity.type
_entity.pdbx_description
1 polymer ?
#
loop_
_entity_poly.entity_id
_entity_poly.type
_entity_poly.pdbx_seq_one_letter_code
_entity_poly.pdbx_strand_id
1 'polypeptide(L)'
;MSIRTSAKIGRISYSTPPAFTMQALGVITSSPRSDLSADFIEKFGDYYVAALILGGDSAVLLSSAAENHAEAEHLVANLEGHFLGMGASETIDKLRSTGGQSRSISLNAFDSLDASHAAQSASDSMTFDDLKRKATQYMSKALELGDRVNKVAQRQGIFETKSLSISQCDAICEAGLVAEVMLLPFTGLRDFVIVPRSSPLS
;
A
#
# COMPACT_ATOMS: atom_id res chain seq x y z
N MET A 1 -8.58 -13.93 -11.61
CA MET A 1 -7.24 -14.27 -11.11
C MET A 1 -6.58 -13.06 -10.50
N SER A 2 -5.93 -13.23 -9.35
CA SER A 2 -5.06 -12.20 -8.79
C SER A 2 -3.72 -12.74 -8.31
N ILE A 3 -2.66 -11.95 -8.48
CA ILE A 3 -1.43 -12.03 -7.69
C ILE A 3 -1.40 -10.82 -6.77
N ARG A 4 -0.95 -11.04 -5.53
CA ARG A 4 -0.58 -9.98 -4.62
C ARG A 4 0.76 -10.36 -3.99
N THR A 5 1.73 -9.47 -4.09
CA THR A 5 3.03 -9.60 -3.47
C THR A 5 3.24 -8.42 -2.52
N SER A 6 3.74 -8.72 -1.32
CA SER A 6 4.19 -7.71 -0.36
C SER A 6 5.61 -8.05 0.06
N ALA A 7 6.47 -7.06 0.10
CA ALA A 7 7.84 -7.20 0.58
C ALA A 7 8.10 -6.13 1.63
N LYS A 8 8.28 -6.54 2.89
CA LYS A 8 8.63 -5.63 3.99
C LYS A 8 10.06 -5.91 4.42
N ILE A 9 10.85 -4.85 4.58
CA ILE A 9 12.30 -4.94 4.86
C ILE A 9 12.70 -4.30 6.18
N GLY A 10 11.80 -3.59 6.84
CA GLY A 10 12.12 -2.98 8.13
C GLY A 10 11.12 -1.94 8.57
N ARG A 11 11.52 -1.18 9.59
CA ARG A 11 10.71 -0.16 10.22
C ARG A 11 11.57 1.02 10.66
N ILE A 12 11.07 2.23 10.45
CA ILE A 12 11.57 3.46 11.06
C ILE A 12 10.60 3.83 12.17
N SER A 13 11.08 4.02 13.38
CA SER A 13 10.28 4.57 14.47
C SER A 13 11.11 5.48 15.35
N TYR A 14 10.43 6.34 16.11
CA TYR A 14 11.10 7.16 17.10
C TYR A 14 11.80 6.30 18.16
N SER A 15 12.98 6.73 18.59
CA SER A 15 13.69 6.12 19.74
C SER A 15 12.95 6.35 21.06
N THR A 16 12.22 7.47 21.14
CA THR A 16 11.36 7.86 22.25
C THR A 16 10.08 8.47 21.69
N PRO A 17 8.89 8.23 22.28
CA PRO A 17 7.65 8.87 21.81
C PRO A 17 7.83 10.38 21.62
N PRO A 18 7.27 10.97 20.54
CA PRO A 18 7.44 12.39 20.26
C PRO A 18 6.77 13.23 21.35
N ALA A 19 7.41 14.34 21.71
CA ALA A 19 6.83 15.34 22.60
C ALA A 19 5.86 16.24 21.85
N PHE A 20 4.91 16.84 22.55
CA PHE A 20 4.04 17.84 21.94
C PHE A 20 4.80 19.14 21.64
N THR A 21 4.41 19.80 20.56
CA THR A 21 4.86 21.16 20.28
C THR A 21 4.26 22.14 21.30
N MET A 22 4.87 23.31 21.45
CA MET A 22 4.33 24.36 22.33
C MET A 22 2.90 24.76 21.95
N GLN A 23 2.55 24.69 20.67
CA GLN A 23 1.20 24.98 20.19
C GLN A 23 0.21 23.89 20.62
N ALA A 24 0.60 22.62 20.50
CA ALA A 24 -0.20 21.47 20.94
C ALA A 24 -0.42 21.51 22.46
N LEU A 25 0.61 21.83 23.24
CA LEU A 25 0.51 22.06 24.68
C LEU A 25 -0.41 23.24 25.01
N GLY A 26 -0.35 24.33 24.24
CA GLY A 26 -1.23 25.48 24.40
C GLY A 26 -2.71 25.10 24.30
N VAL A 27 -3.08 24.28 23.32
CA VAL A 27 -4.46 23.77 23.19
C VAL A 27 -4.83 22.88 24.38
N ILE A 28 -3.97 21.92 24.73
CA ILE A 28 -4.23 20.99 25.84
C ILE A 28 -4.44 21.72 27.18
N THR A 29 -3.70 22.80 27.41
CA THR A 29 -3.77 23.57 28.66
C THR A 29 -4.90 24.59 28.70
N SER A 30 -5.42 24.99 27.53
CA SER A 30 -6.40 26.09 27.41
C SER A 30 -7.83 25.62 27.16
N SER A 31 -8.02 24.41 26.62
CA SER A 31 -9.35 23.87 26.32
C SER A 31 -10.09 23.41 27.59
N PRO A 32 -11.40 23.66 27.70
CA PRO A 32 -12.25 23.09 28.76
C PRO A 32 -12.16 21.56 28.75
N ARG A 33 -12.20 20.94 29.94
CA ARG A 33 -12.01 19.49 30.10
C ARG A 33 -13.00 18.62 29.33
N SER A 34 -14.24 19.08 29.12
CA SER A 34 -15.27 18.39 28.36
C SER A 34 -14.91 18.24 26.88
N ASP A 35 -14.12 19.18 26.36
CA ASP A 35 -13.88 19.35 24.92
C ASP A 35 -12.39 19.24 24.55
N LEU A 36 -11.53 18.97 25.55
CA LEU A 36 -10.07 18.83 25.39
C LEU A 36 -9.68 17.91 24.24
N SER A 37 -10.37 16.78 24.10
CA SER A 37 -10.12 15.85 23.01
C SER A 37 -10.64 16.39 21.68
N ALA A 38 -11.78 17.09 21.66
CA ALA A 38 -12.39 17.57 20.42
C ALA A 38 -11.54 18.68 19.76
N ASP A 39 -11.17 19.73 20.50
CA ASP A 39 -10.37 20.84 19.97
C ASP A 39 -8.97 20.38 19.51
N PHE A 40 -8.36 19.46 20.27
CA PHE A 40 -7.06 18.91 19.94
C PHE A 40 -7.14 18.03 18.69
N ILE A 41 -8.14 17.14 18.61
CA ILE A 41 -8.35 16.24 17.47
C ILE A 41 -8.65 17.05 16.21
N GLU A 42 -9.49 18.08 16.30
CA GLU A 42 -9.81 18.94 15.16
C GLU A 42 -8.56 19.58 14.57
N LYS A 43 -7.62 20.00 15.43
CA LYS A 43 -6.42 20.74 15.01
C LYS A 43 -5.23 19.85 14.65
N PHE A 44 -5.02 18.76 15.36
CA PHE A 44 -3.80 17.93 15.27
C PHE A 44 -4.08 16.46 14.91
N GLY A 45 -5.33 16.04 14.90
CA GLY A 45 -5.72 14.65 14.71
C GLY A 45 -5.73 13.83 16.00
N ASP A 46 -6.34 12.65 15.91
CA ASP A 46 -6.48 11.66 16.97
C ASP A 46 -5.31 10.66 17.05
N TYR A 47 -4.44 10.65 16.04
CA TYR A 47 -3.25 9.80 15.98
C TYR A 47 -2.01 10.58 15.56
N TYR A 48 -0.85 10.07 15.97
CA TYR A 48 0.44 10.48 15.41
C TYR A 48 1.09 9.31 14.66
N VAL A 49 1.95 9.64 13.69
CA VAL A 49 2.79 8.64 13.01
C VAL A 49 3.79 8.09 14.01
N ALA A 50 3.64 6.84 14.43
CA ALA A 50 4.55 6.18 15.35
C ALA A 50 5.69 5.46 14.64
N ALA A 51 5.41 4.95 13.44
CA ALA A 51 6.41 4.28 12.62
C ALA A 51 6.07 4.29 11.13
N LEU A 52 7.10 4.18 10.30
CA LEU A 52 7.01 3.88 8.88
C LEU A 52 7.47 2.44 8.66
N ILE A 53 6.65 1.62 8.03
CA ILE A 53 7.04 0.26 7.64
C ILE A 53 7.60 0.32 6.24
N LEU A 54 8.86 -0.09 6.11
CA LEU A 54 9.59 -0.03 4.85
C LEU A 54 9.31 -1.26 4.00
N GLY A 55 9.04 -1.05 2.73
CA GLY A 55 8.70 -2.11 1.81
C GLY A 55 8.00 -1.64 0.53
N GLY A 56 7.28 -2.55 -0.09
CA GLY A 56 6.36 -2.26 -1.17
C GLY A 56 5.28 -3.33 -1.31
N ASP A 57 4.22 -2.98 -2.02
CA ASP A 57 3.08 -3.83 -2.34
C ASP A 57 2.81 -3.75 -3.84
N SER A 58 2.54 -4.90 -4.45
CA SER A 58 2.09 -4.97 -5.84
C SER A 58 0.95 -5.96 -5.96
N ALA A 59 -0.04 -5.64 -6.81
CA ALA A 59 -1.09 -6.57 -7.16
C ALA A 59 -1.42 -6.50 -8.64
N VAL A 60 -1.83 -7.65 -9.17
CA VAL A 60 -2.30 -7.81 -10.55
C VAL A 60 -3.57 -8.63 -10.51
N LEU A 61 -4.66 -8.07 -11.00
CA LEU A 61 -5.95 -8.73 -11.15
C LEU A 61 -6.27 -8.81 -12.64
N LEU A 62 -6.40 -10.03 -13.15
CA LEU A 62 -6.93 -10.31 -14.47
C LEU A 62 -8.30 -10.98 -14.31
N SER A 63 -9.33 -10.40 -14.92
CA SER A 63 -10.66 -10.97 -14.97
C SER A 63 -11.14 -11.11 -16.41
N SER A 64 -12.06 -12.04 -16.65
CA SER A 64 -12.72 -12.23 -17.93
C SER A 64 -14.22 -12.30 -17.69
N ALA A 65 -14.99 -11.64 -18.53
CA ALA A 65 -16.43 -11.86 -18.59
C ALA A 65 -16.74 -12.82 -19.75
N ALA A 66 -17.58 -13.82 -19.48
CA ALA A 66 -18.14 -14.72 -20.46
C ALA A 66 -19.66 -14.74 -20.30
N GLU A 67 -20.39 -14.85 -21.40
CA GLU A 67 -21.87 -14.87 -21.39
C GLU A 67 -22.43 -16.18 -20.79
N ASN A 68 -21.63 -17.26 -20.75
CA ASN A 68 -22.02 -18.57 -20.23
C ASN A 68 -21.33 -18.92 -18.89
N HIS A 69 -22.13 -19.39 -17.92
CA HIS A 69 -21.68 -19.68 -16.55
C HIS A 69 -20.71 -20.88 -16.48
N ALA A 70 -20.97 -21.95 -17.24
CA ALA A 70 -20.10 -23.13 -17.29
C ALA A 70 -18.73 -22.83 -17.93
N GLU A 71 -18.71 -21.92 -18.90
CA GLU A 71 -17.48 -21.41 -19.50
C GLU A 71 -16.67 -20.57 -18.49
N ALA A 72 -17.35 -19.77 -17.65
CA ALA A 72 -16.70 -18.97 -16.63
C ALA A 72 -16.03 -19.83 -15.54
N GLU A 73 -16.69 -20.89 -15.06
CA GLU A 73 -16.12 -21.78 -14.02
C GLU A 73 -14.89 -22.55 -14.52
N HIS A 74 -14.95 -23.11 -15.73
CA HIS A 74 -13.83 -23.82 -16.33
C HIS A 74 -12.61 -22.92 -16.58
N LEU A 75 -12.85 -21.63 -16.82
CA LEU A 75 -11.83 -20.61 -17.02
C LEU A 75 -11.12 -20.27 -15.71
N VAL A 76 -11.86 -20.05 -14.63
CA VAL A 76 -11.31 -19.71 -13.31
C VAL A 76 -10.36 -20.81 -12.82
N ALA A 77 -10.76 -22.08 -12.94
CA ALA A 77 -9.94 -23.23 -12.54
C ALA A 77 -8.64 -23.37 -13.36
N ASN A 78 -8.68 -23.12 -14.67
CA ASN A 78 -7.48 -23.18 -15.52
C ASN A 78 -6.53 -22.01 -15.29
N LEU A 79 -7.06 -20.84 -14.96
CA LEU A 79 -6.26 -19.66 -14.65
C LEU A 79 -5.43 -19.89 -13.39
N GLU A 80 -6.05 -20.26 -12.26
CA GLU A 80 -5.37 -20.36 -10.96
C GLU A 80 -4.14 -21.29 -10.95
N GLY A 81 -4.18 -22.40 -11.69
CA GLY A 81 -3.06 -23.34 -11.77
C GLY A 81 -1.92 -22.94 -12.74
N HIS A 82 -2.18 -22.05 -13.70
CA HIS A 82 -1.25 -21.80 -14.81
C HIS A 82 -0.37 -20.57 -14.62
N PHE A 83 -0.83 -19.52 -13.97
CA PHE A 83 -0.11 -18.24 -13.95
C PHE A 83 1.21 -18.29 -13.17
N LEU A 84 1.28 -19.09 -12.11
CA LEU A 84 2.53 -19.31 -11.38
C LEU A 84 3.55 -20.14 -12.19
N GLY A 85 3.12 -20.87 -13.23
CA GLY A 85 3.99 -21.73 -14.06
C GLY A 85 4.20 -21.28 -15.52
N MET A 86 3.34 -20.42 -16.06
CA MET A 86 3.28 -20.04 -17.49
C MET A 86 3.37 -18.52 -17.74
N GLY A 87 3.26 -17.69 -16.70
CA GLY A 87 3.30 -16.23 -16.84
C GLY A 87 2.04 -15.60 -17.48
N ALA A 88 1.96 -14.28 -17.44
CA ALA A 88 0.78 -13.51 -17.88
C ALA A 88 0.48 -13.61 -19.37
N SER A 89 1.55 -13.65 -20.18
CA SER A 89 1.46 -13.75 -21.64
C SER A 89 0.68 -14.98 -22.09
N GLU A 90 1.10 -16.16 -21.62
CA GLU A 90 0.49 -17.45 -21.98
C GLU A 90 -0.94 -17.57 -21.43
N THR A 91 -1.18 -16.97 -20.27
CA THR A 91 -2.50 -16.92 -19.63
C THR A 91 -3.50 -16.15 -20.50
N ILE A 92 -3.10 -14.99 -21.03
CA ILE A 92 -3.95 -14.17 -21.91
C ILE A 92 -4.15 -14.85 -23.28
N ASP A 93 -3.12 -15.50 -23.82
CA ASP A 93 -3.26 -16.27 -25.07
C ASP A 93 -4.25 -17.42 -24.90
N LYS A 94 -4.22 -18.13 -23.77
CA LYS A 94 -5.20 -19.17 -23.43
C LYS A 94 -6.62 -18.61 -23.27
N LEU A 95 -6.76 -17.46 -22.61
CA LEU A 95 -8.06 -16.78 -22.48
C LEU A 95 -8.66 -16.42 -23.85
N ARG A 96 -7.81 -15.97 -24.78
CA ARG A 96 -8.20 -15.68 -26.15
C ARG A 96 -8.53 -16.94 -26.95
N SER A 97 -7.74 -18.01 -26.83
CA SER A 97 -7.93 -19.23 -27.62
C SER A 97 -9.14 -20.07 -27.16
N THR A 98 -9.55 -19.93 -25.91
CA THR A 98 -10.68 -20.68 -25.31
C THR A 98 -12.01 -19.92 -25.33
N GLY A 99 -12.04 -18.68 -25.83
CA GLY A 99 -13.23 -17.84 -25.87
C GLY A 99 -13.70 -17.55 -27.29
N GLY A 100 -14.97 -17.84 -27.59
CA GLY A 100 -15.63 -17.36 -28.82
C GLY A 100 -15.67 -15.82 -28.91
N GLN A 101 -16.20 -15.31 -30.03
CA GLN A 101 -16.09 -13.91 -30.49
C GLN A 101 -16.63 -12.79 -29.56
N SER A 102 -17.14 -13.09 -28.36
CA SER A 102 -17.75 -12.11 -27.44
C SER A 102 -17.22 -12.26 -26.01
N ARG A 103 -15.90 -12.14 -25.80
CA ARG A 103 -15.30 -12.08 -24.45
C ARG A 103 -14.51 -10.81 -24.23
N SER A 104 -14.70 -10.20 -23.06
CA SER A 104 -13.87 -9.11 -22.58
C SER A 104 -12.95 -9.59 -21.46
N ILE A 105 -11.68 -9.19 -21.52
CA ILE A 105 -10.69 -9.39 -20.46
C ILE A 105 -10.41 -8.02 -19.86
N SER A 106 -10.31 -7.93 -18.53
CA SER A 106 -9.87 -6.72 -17.85
C SER A 106 -8.67 -6.97 -16.95
N LEU A 107 -7.81 -5.96 -16.87
CA LEU A 107 -6.63 -5.87 -16.05
C LEU A 107 -6.83 -4.72 -15.06
N ASN A 108 -6.66 -5.01 -13.77
CA ASN A 108 -6.46 -4.02 -12.73
C ASN A 108 -5.16 -4.34 -12.00
N ALA A 109 -4.16 -3.48 -12.08
CA ALA A 109 -2.87 -3.70 -11.45
C ALA A 109 -2.37 -2.44 -10.76
N PHE A 110 -1.60 -2.63 -9.68
CA PHE A 110 -0.89 -1.55 -9.00
C PHE A 110 0.49 -2.00 -8.51
N ASP A 111 1.39 -1.04 -8.35
CA ASP A 111 2.72 -1.21 -7.76
C ASP A 111 3.03 0.04 -6.94
N SER A 112 3.15 -0.13 -5.62
CA SER A 112 3.32 0.98 -4.68
C SER A 112 4.69 1.64 -4.81
N LEU A 113 5.72 0.86 -5.17
CA LEU A 113 7.10 1.34 -5.23
C LEU A 113 7.30 2.35 -6.36
N ASP A 114 6.64 2.13 -7.51
CA ASP A 114 6.66 3.07 -8.64
C ASP A 114 5.44 4.03 -8.63
N ALA A 115 4.58 3.99 -7.60
CA ALA A 115 3.29 4.68 -7.55
C ALA A 115 2.46 4.51 -8.85
N SER A 116 2.49 3.31 -9.43
CA SER A 116 1.93 3.05 -10.76
C SER A 116 0.67 2.18 -10.67
N HIS A 117 -0.31 2.47 -11.54
CA HIS A 117 -1.52 1.67 -11.69
C HIS A 117 -1.89 1.48 -13.16
N ALA A 118 -2.64 0.42 -13.44
CA ALA A 118 -3.24 0.18 -14.74
C ALA A 118 -4.64 -0.41 -14.56
N ALA A 119 -5.63 0.23 -15.18
CA ALA A 119 -6.97 -0.30 -15.36
C ALA A 119 -7.26 -0.32 -16.87
N GLN A 120 -7.41 -1.51 -17.45
CA GLN A 120 -7.64 -1.68 -18.88
C GLN A 120 -8.59 -2.83 -19.14
N SER A 121 -9.36 -2.74 -20.22
CA SER A 121 -10.17 -3.84 -20.74
C SER A 121 -9.92 -4.00 -22.23
N ALA A 122 -9.96 -5.24 -22.69
CA ALA A 122 -9.82 -5.59 -24.10
C ALA A 122 -10.97 -6.49 -24.52
N SER A 123 -11.56 -6.18 -25.66
CA SER A 123 -12.61 -6.97 -26.33
C SER A 123 -12.30 -7.20 -27.82
N ASP A 124 -11.19 -6.64 -28.33
CA ASP A 124 -10.75 -6.78 -29.71
C ASP A 124 -9.25 -7.12 -29.78
N SER A 125 -8.80 -7.58 -30.95
CA SER A 125 -7.42 -8.08 -31.14
C SER A 125 -6.32 -7.05 -30.86
N MET A 126 -6.50 -5.77 -31.22
CA MET A 126 -5.47 -4.73 -30.96
C MET A 126 -5.39 -4.38 -29.47
N THR A 127 -6.53 -4.34 -28.76
CA THR A 127 -6.55 -4.06 -27.32
C THR A 127 -5.99 -5.22 -26.49
N PHE A 128 -6.02 -6.45 -27.02
CA PHE A 128 -5.44 -7.62 -26.34
C PHE A 128 -3.91 -7.58 -26.24
N ASP A 129 -3.19 -7.17 -27.29
CA ASP A 129 -1.72 -7.14 -27.26
C ASP A 129 -1.19 -6.10 -26.24
N ASP A 130 -1.87 -4.96 -26.16
CA ASP A 130 -1.55 -3.93 -25.16
C ASP A 130 -1.85 -4.40 -23.73
N LEU A 131 -3.02 -5.03 -23.52
CA LEU A 131 -3.39 -5.60 -22.22
C LEU A 131 -2.37 -6.69 -21.80
N LYS A 132 -1.95 -7.53 -22.75
CA LYS A 132 -0.95 -8.58 -22.55
C LYS A 132 0.41 -8.02 -22.15
N ARG A 133 0.88 -6.98 -22.85
CA ARG A 133 2.11 -6.29 -22.53
C ARG A 133 2.06 -5.69 -21.12
N LYS A 134 0.99 -4.98 -20.77
CA LYS A 134 0.85 -4.38 -19.42
C LYS A 134 0.74 -5.43 -18.33
N ALA A 135 -0.04 -6.49 -18.54
CA ALA A 135 -0.18 -7.57 -17.57
C ALA A 135 1.17 -8.25 -17.29
N THR A 136 1.95 -8.52 -18.35
CA THR A 136 3.30 -9.10 -18.23
C THR A 136 4.26 -8.18 -17.49
N GLN A 137 4.22 -6.87 -17.79
CA GLN A 137 5.03 -5.88 -17.09
C GLN A 137 4.72 -5.84 -15.59
N TYR A 138 3.44 -5.72 -15.20
CA TYR A 138 3.06 -5.67 -13.79
C TYR A 138 3.30 -7.01 -13.07
N MET A 139 3.15 -8.14 -13.75
CA MET A 139 3.48 -9.43 -13.17
C MET A 139 4.98 -9.56 -12.90
N SER A 140 5.83 -9.14 -13.84
CA SER A 140 7.29 -9.13 -13.63
C SER A 140 7.67 -8.22 -12.46
N LYS A 141 7.07 -7.03 -12.38
CA LYS A 141 7.24 -6.11 -11.23
C LYS A 141 6.86 -6.75 -9.90
N ALA A 142 5.75 -7.51 -9.85
CA ALA A 142 5.27 -8.18 -8.65
C ALA A 142 6.17 -9.34 -8.23
N LEU A 143 6.75 -10.08 -9.18
CA LEU A 143 7.69 -11.17 -8.91
C LEU A 143 9.05 -10.64 -8.43
N GLU A 144 9.51 -9.53 -8.98
CA GLU A 144 10.78 -8.89 -8.65
C GLU A 144 10.67 -7.89 -7.47
N LEU A 145 9.52 -7.81 -6.80
CA LEU A 145 9.24 -6.76 -5.81
C LEU A 145 10.27 -6.74 -4.67
N GLY A 146 10.66 -7.90 -4.15
CA GLY A 146 11.67 -8.01 -3.08
C GLY A 146 13.02 -7.42 -3.48
N ASP A 147 13.52 -7.77 -4.67
CA ASP A 147 14.78 -7.25 -5.20
C ASP A 147 14.71 -5.75 -5.47
N ARG A 148 13.58 -5.27 -5.98
CA ARG A 148 13.36 -3.84 -6.24
C ARG A 148 13.33 -3.03 -4.95
N VAL A 149 12.61 -3.50 -3.93
CA VAL A 149 12.57 -2.88 -2.59
C VAL A 149 13.98 -2.80 -1.99
N ASN A 150 14.76 -3.89 -2.07
CA ASN A 150 16.14 -3.91 -1.58
C ASN A 150 17.05 -2.91 -2.34
N LYS A 151 16.91 -2.82 -3.67
CA LYS A 151 17.66 -1.85 -4.50
C LYS A 151 17.34 -0.40 -4.10
N VAL A 152 16.07 -0.07 -3.84
CA VAL A 152 15.67 1.27 -3.40
C VAL A 152 16.23 1.57 -2.01
N ALA A 153 16.13 0.63 -1.07
CA ALA A 153 16.68 0.79 0.27
C ALA A 153 18.19 1.05 0.28
N GLN A 154 18.95 0.32 -0.56
CA GLN A 154 20.39 0.53 -0.73
C GLN A 154 20.72 1.92 -1.27
N ARG A 155 19.97 2.43 -2.26
CA ARG A 155 20.15 3.78 -2.82
C ARG A 155 19.89 4.87 -1.78
N GLN A 156 18.94 4.65 -0.87
CA GLN A 156 18.63 5.56 0.23
C GLN A 156 19.61 5.43 1.40
N GLY A 157 20.59 4.53 1.31
CA GLY A 157 21.57 4.31 2.37
C GLY A 157 20.95 3.78 3.67
N ILE A 158 19.84 3.05 3.57
CA ILE A 158 19.18 2.40 4.69
C ILE A 158 19.94 1.11 4.99
N PHE A 159 20.78 1.18 6.01
CA PHE A 159 21.48 0.04 6.59
C PHE A 159 21.02 -0.12 8.04
N GLU A 160 21.04 -1.35 8.55
CA GLU A 160 20.56 -1.65 9.90
C GLU A 160 21.23 -0.73 10.94
N THR A 161 20.46 -0.31 11.95
CA THR A 161 20.89 0.40 13.17
C THR A 161 21.32 1.88 13.06
N LYS A 162 20.98 2.60 11.98
CA LYS A 162 21.28 4.02 11.86
C LYS A 162 20.12 4.93 12.28
N SER A 163 20.40 5.97 13.08
CA SER A 163 19.46 7.08 13.29
C SER A 163 19.29 7.88 12.01
N LEU A 164 18.05 8.17 11.65
CA LEU A 164 17.70 8.93 10.46
C LEU A 164 17.25 10.34 10.84
N SER A 165 17.67 11.32 10.06
CA SER A 165 17.12 12.67 10.10
C SER A 165 15.74 12.72 9.42
N ILE A 166 14.95 13.74 9.74
CA ILE A 166 13.62 13.95 9.12
C ILE A 166 13.73 14.04 7.59
N SER A 167 14.71 14.79 7.07
CA SER A 167 14.94 14.90 5.62
C SER A 167 15.27 13.56 4.95
N GLN A 168 15.89 12.62 5.68
CA GLN A 168 16.10 11.27 5.16
C GLN A 168 14.80 10.47 5.15
N CYS A 169 13.95 10.63 6.16
CA CYS A 169 12.61 10.03 6.15
C CYS A 169 11.78 10.56 4.98
N ASP A 170 11.84 11.85 4.67
CA ASP A 170 11.15 12.45 3.52
C ASP A 170 11.63 11.82 2.20
N ALA A 171 12.95 11.71 2.01
CA ALA A 171 13.53 11.06 0.83
C ALA A 171 13.09 9.59 0.68
N ILE A 172 12.90 8.88 1.80
CA ILE A 172 12.42 7.49 1.81
C ILE A 172 10.95 7.41 1.40
N CYS A 173 10.12 8.35 1.87
CA CYS A 173 8.72 8.47 1.46
C CYS A 173 8.61 8.78 -0.04
N GLU A 174 9.37 9.76 -0.53
CA GLU A 174 9.40 10.15 -1.95
C GLU A 174 9.91 9.04 -2.86
N ALA A 175 10.79 8.18 -2.35
CA ALA A 175 11.29 7.00 -3.06
C ALA A 175 10.26 5.85 -3.15
N GLY A 176 9.06 6.00 -2.60
CA GLY A 176 8.01 4.97 -2.63
C GLY A 176 8.29 3.77 -1.72
N LEU A 177 9.26 3.87 -0.80
CA LEU A 177 9.72 2.76 0.03
C LEU A 177 8.90 2.60 1.33
N VAL A 178 7.93 3.47 1.59
CA VAL A 178 7.01 3.32 2.73
C VAL A 178 5.79 2.54 2.27
N ALA A 179 5.63 1.33 2.79
CA ALA A 179 4.51 0.47 2.45
C ALA A 179 3.32 0.67 3.40
N GLU A 180 3.59 0.97 4.68
CA GLU A 180 2.56 1.19 5.68
C GLU A 180 2.98 2.27 6.67
N VAL A 181 1.98 2.95 7.25
CA VAL A 181 2.15 3.93 8.32
C VAL A 181 1.49 3.38 9.58
N MET A 182 2.27 3.20 10.65
CA MET A 182 1.73 2.81 11.95
C MET A 182 1.34 4.08 12.71
N LEU A 183 0.06 4.15 13.06
CA LEU A 183 -0.52 5.23 13.85
C LEU A 183 -0.72 4.79 15.29
N LEU A 184 -0.43 5.67 16.24
CA LEU A 184 -0.77 5.46 17.66
C LEU A 184 -1.55 6.67 18.18
N PRO A 185 -2.49 6.45 19.12
CA PRO A 185 -3.32 7.53 19.62
C PRO A 185 -2.47 8.52 20.42
N PHE A 186 -2.71 9.82 20.23
CA PHE A 186 -1.97 10.86 20.97
C PHE A 186 -2.23 10.78 22.48
N THR A 187 -3.36 10.19 22.89
CA THR A 187 -3.76 10.05 24.30
C THR A 187 -2.81 9.14 25.10
N GLY A 188 -1.99 8.33 24.43
CA GLY A 188 -0.92 7.54 25.04
C GLY A 188 0.39 8.30 25.23
N LEU A 189 0.52 9.54 24.73
CA LEU A 189 1.73 10.34 24.91
C LEU A 189 1.83 10.85 26.34
N ARG A 190 3.05 10.80 26.90
CA ARG A 190 3.34 11.19 28.28
C ARG A 190 2.82 12.59 28.61
N ASP A 191 3.00 13.53 27.68
CA ASP A 191 2.59 14.91 27.83
C ASP A 191 1.06 15.05 27.95
N PHE A 192 0.29 14.14 27.34
CA PHE A 192 -1.16 14.10 27.52
C PHE A 192 -1.56 13.46 28.85
N VAL A 193 -0.87 12.38 29.24
CA VAL A 193 -1.20 11.58 30.45
C VAL A 193 -0.93 12.35 31.75
N ILE A 194 0.12 13.18 31.78
CA ILE A 194 0.56 13.88 33.00
C ILE A 194 -0.27 15.15 33.26
N VAL A 195 -1.02 15.65 32.28
CA VAL A 195 -1.91 16.81 32.48
C VAL A 195 -2.91 16.46 33.59
N PRO A 196 -2.88 17.17 34.75
CA PRO A 196 -3.68 16.78 35.90
C PRO A 196 -5.16 16.72 35.56
N ARG A 197 -5.77 15.55 35.73
CA ARG A 197 -7.22 15.35 35.69
C ARG A 197 -7.81 15.81 37.02
N SER A 198 -7.89 17.11 37.30
CA SER A 198 -8.62 17.55 38.49
C SER A 198 -10.10 17.19 38.34
N SER A 199 -10.65 16.50 39.33
CA SER A 199 -12.08 16.25 39.43
C SER A 199 -12.84 17.58 39.42
N PRO A 200 -14.07 17.65 38.87
CA PRO A 200 -14.94 18.78 39.12
C PRO A 200 -15.16 18.89 40.63
N LEU A 201 -14.89 20.06 41.19
CA LEU A 201 -15.32 20.39 42.55
C LEU A 201 -16.85 20.31 42.55
N SER A 202 -17.36 19.32 43.29
CA SER A 202 -18.76 19.10 43.62
C SER A 202 -19.35 20.27 44.41
#